data_AF-A0AAD3W6C2-F1
#
_entry.id   AF-A0AAD3W6C2-F1
#
_cell.length_a   1.000
_cell.length_b   1.000
_cell.length_c   1.000
_cell.angle_alpha   90.00
_cell.angle_beta   90.00
_cell.angle_gamma   90.00
#
_symmetry.space_group_name_H-M   'P 1'
#
loop_
_entity.id
_entity.type
_entity.pdbx_description
1 polymer ?
#
loop_
_entity_poly.entity_id
_entity_poly.type
_entity_poly.pdbx_seq_one_letter_code
_entity_poly.pdbx_strand_id
1 'polypeptide(L)'
;MRPIAWVSRIPMGFWVGVGAAYILTKNPGVFISQITASFLALNTLNNVIFVLGVISVTVYFYFTVPVKSAPMKGITNLGKAFLLVSFGATFGSTVMSRVSLLLGRLQFLLQDWLKIAKV
;
A
#
# COMPACT_ATOMS: atom_id res chain seq x y z
N MET A 1 2.75 -13.07 -31.37
CA MET A 1 3.19 -13.76 -30.13
C MET A 1 2.30 -13.37 -28.93
N ARG A 2 1.03 -13.81 -28.83
CA ARG A 2 0.21 -13.62 -27.60
C ARG A 2 -0.88 -14.70 -27.37
N PRO A 3 -0.53 -15.97 -27.06
CA PRO A 3 -1.48 -16.86 -26.36
C PRO A 3 -1.05 -17.31 -24.95
N ILE A 4 0.24 -17.23 -24.58
CA ILE A 4 0.75 -17.80 -23.31
C ILE A 4 0.68 -16.82 -22.11
N ALA A 5 0.30 -15.56 -22.32
CA ALA A 5 0.27 -14.54 -21.25
C ALA A 5 -0.66 -14.89 -20.06
N TRP A 6 -1.66 -15.77 -20.24
CA TRP A 6 -2.54 -16.22 -19.16
C TRP A 6 -1.81 -17.11 -18.15
N VAL A 7 -0.83 -17.91 -18.60
CA VAL A 7 -0.06 -18.80 -17.73
C VAL A 7 0.77 -18.01 -16.73
N SER A 8 1.26 -16.82 -17.11
CA SER A 8 1.98 -15.92 -16.20
C SER A 8 1.09 -15.37 -15.06
N ARG A 9 -0.23 -15.41 -15.19
CA ARG A 9 -1.16 -14.88 -14.17
C ARG A 9 -1.35 -15.84 -13.01
N ILE A 10 -1.25 -17.15 -13.25
CA ILE A 10 -1.38 -18.18 -12.22
C ILE A 10 -0.30 -18.05 -11.13
N PRO A 11 1.01 -18.01 -11.44
CA PRO A 11 2.04 -17.87 -10.40
C PRO A 11 1.97 -16.50 -9.71
N MET A 12 1.61 -15.42 -10.42
CA MET A 12 1.40 -14.12 -9.78
C MET A 12 0.20 -14.14 -8.81
N GLY A 13 -0.91 -14.77 -9.20
CA GLY A 13 -2.07 -14.94 -8.33
C GLY A 13 -1.75 -15.79 -7.09
N PHE A 14 -0.97 -16.87 -7.27
CA PHE A 14 -0.52 -17.70 -6.15
C PHE A 14 0.35 -16.91 -5.17
N TRP A 15 1.34 -16.15 -5.67
CA TRP A 15 2.19 -15.30 -4.83
C TRP A 15 1.41 -14.24 -4.05
N VAL A 16 0.45 -13.58 -4.71
CA VAL A 16 -0.41 -12.59 -4.04
C VAL A 16 -1.30 -13.25 -2.99
N GLY A 17 -1.86 -14.43 -3.28
CA GLY A 17 -2.70 -15.18 -2.35
C GLY A 17 -1.94 -15.62 -1.09
N VAL A 18 -0.77 -16.23 -1.25
CA VAL A 18 0.09 -16.64 -0.14
C VAL A 18 0.57 -15.44 0.67
N GLY A 19 0.98 -14.36 0.00
CA GLY A 19 1.42 -13.13 0.68
C GLY A 19 0.30 -12.49 1.51
N ALA A 20 -0.91 -12.40 0.96
CA ALA A 20 -2.08 -11.89 1.67
C ALA A 20 -2.43 -12.76 2.89
N ALA A 21 -2.45 -14.08 2.71
CA ALA A 21 -2.73 -15.03 3.80
C ALA A 21 -1.69 -14.96 4.94
N TYR A 22 -0.41 -14.82 4.61
CA TYR A 22 0.67 -14.68 5.58
C TYR A 22 0.52 -13.41 6.43
N ILE A 23 0.21 -12.27 5.81
CA ILE A 23 0.02 -11.00 6.53
C ILE A 23 -1.20 -11.07 7.44
N LEU A 24 -2.30 -11.66 6.97
CA LEU A 24 -3.53 -11.87 7.75
C LEU A 24 -3.28 -12.74 8.99
N THR A 25 -2.50 -13.80 8.86
CA THR A 25 -2.24 -14.76 9.95
C THR A 25 -1.25 -14.20 10.96
N LYS A 26 -0.22 -13.47 10.51
CA LYS A 26 0.86 -13.00 11.38
C LYS A 26 0.48 -11.81 12.25
N ASN A 27 -0.38 -10.90 11.74
CA ASN A 27 -0.75 -9.67 12.43
C ASN A 27 -2.26 -9.38 12.34
N PRO A 28 -3.13 -10.21 12.93
CA PRO A 28 -4.57 -10.00 12.88
C PRO A 28 -4.98 -8.67 13.54
N GLY A 29 -4.22 -8.19 14.52
CA GLY A 29 -4.49 -6.94 15.24
C GLY A 29 -4.51 -5.68 14.35
N VAL A 30 -3.75 -5.67 13.24
CA VAL A 30 -3.74 -4.54 12.29
C VAL A 30 -5.06 -4.45 11.52
N PHE A 31 -5.66 -5.59 11.19
CA PHE A 31 -6.95 -5.62 10.51
C PHE A 31 -8.10 -5.27 11.46
N ILE A 32 -8.04 -5.78 12.69
CA ILE A 32 -9.02 -5.43 13.72
C ILE A 32 -8.99 -3.94 14.03
N SER A 33 -7.80 -3.33 14.15
CA SER A 33 -7.70 -1.89 14.40
C SER A 33 -8.20 -1.05 13.24
N GLN A 34 -7.99 -1.49 11.99
CA GLN A 34 -8.55 -0.82 10.80
C GLN A 34 -10.08 -0.90 10.75
N ILE A 35 -10.67 -2.05 11.08
CA ILE A 35 -12.12 -2.22 11.13
C ILE A 35 -12.72 -1.33 12.23
N THR A 36 -12.15 -1.34 13.42
CA THR A 36 -12.59 -0.48 14.54
C THR A 36 -12.43 1.00 14.20
N ALA A 37 -11.36 1.39 13.47
CA ALA A 37 -11.17 2.75 12.99
C ALA A 37 -12.26 3.19 12.00
N SER A 38 -12.79 2.28 11.17
CA SER A 38 -13.91 2.60 10.28
C SER A 38 -15.23 2.88 11.01
N PHE A 39 -15.40 2.40 12.24
CA PHE A 39 -16.61 2.61 13.06
C PHE A 39 -16.44 3.69 14.15
N LEU A 40 -15.25 4.27 14.28
CA LEU A 40 -14.96 5.30 15.29
C LEU A 40 -15.68 6.62 14.95
N ALA A 41 -16.12 7.35 15.97
CA ALA A 41 -16.81 8.63 15.81
C ALA A 41 -15.95 9.67 15.07
N LEU A 42 -16.56 10.47 14.18
CA LEU A 42 -15.91 11.49 13.32
C LEU A 42 -15.43 12.73 14.10
N ASN A 43 -14.76 12.55 15.23
CA ASN A 43 -14.34 13.65 16.10
C ASN A 43 -13.00 14.26 15.69
N THR A 44 -12.22 13.59 14.84
CA THR A 44 -10.91 14.06 14.37
C THR A 44 -10.82 14.08 12.85
N LEU A 45 -10.13 15.08 12.30
CA LEU A 45 -9.91 15.25 10.85
C LEU A 45 -9.31 13.99 10.21
N ASN A 46 -8.40 13.31 10.91
CA ASN A 46 -7.79 12.08 10.43
C ASN A 46 -8.82 10.96 10.26
N ASN A 47 -9.79 10.86 11.17
CA ASN A 47 -10.82 9.84 11.09
C ASN A 47 -11.81 10.11 9.94
N VAL A 48 -12.11 11.39 9.67
CA VAL A 48 -12.93 11.80 8.51
C VAL A 48 -12.24 11.42 7.20
N ILE A 49 -10.95 11.71 7.07
CA ILE A 49 -10.15 11.37 5.89
C ILE A 49 -10.08 9.85 5.68
N PHE A 50 -9.93 9.08 6.76
CA PHE A 50 -9.89 7.63 6.69
C PHE A 50 -11.21 7.04 6.19
N VAL A 51 -12.34 7.44 6.79
CA VAL A 51 -13.68 6.97 6.40
C VAL A 51 -14.00 7.37 4.96
N LEU A 52 -13.73 8.62 4.56
CA LEU A 52 -13.93 9.08 3.18
C LEU A 52 -13.03 8.32 2.19
N GLY A 53 -11.78 8.04 2.57
CA GLY A 53 -10.85 7.23 1.78
C GLY A 53 -11.37 5.81 1.55
N VAL A 54 -11.85 5.13 2.60
CA VAL A 54 -12.42 3.78 2.52
C VAL A 54 -13.65 3.74 1.61
N ILE A 55 -14.57 4.69 1.78
CA ILE A 55 -15.77 4.78 0.93
C ILE A 55 -15.38 5.04 -0.53
N SER A 56 -14.49 6.01 -0.78
CA SER A 56 -14.04 6.38 -2.13
C SER A 56 -13.36 5.23 -2.86
N VAL A 57 -12.50 4.47 -2.17
CA VAL A 57 -11.80 3.30 -2.73
C VAL A 57 -12.75 2.13 -2.97
N THR A 58 -13.71 1.89 -2.06
CA THR A 58 -14.74 0.85 -2.25
C THR A 58 -15.61 1.16 -3.46
N VAL A 59 -16.04 2.41 -3.60
CA VAL A 59 -16.77 2.91 -4.79
C VAL A 59 -15.91 2.73 -6.05
N TYR A 60 -14.62 3.04 -6.00
CA TYR A 60 -13.71 2.82 -7.12
C TYR A 60 -13.66 1.35 -7.59
N PHE A 61 -13.50 0.39 -6.67
CA PHE A 61 -13.44 -1.03 -7.02
C PHE A 61 -14.80 -1.58 -7.48
N TYR A 62 -15.89 -1.23 -6.78
CA TYR A 62 -17.23 -1.73 -7.10
C TYR A 62 -17.72 -1.22 -8.47
N PHE A 63 -17.41 0.04 -8.81
CA PHE A 63 -17.79 0.64 -10.09
C PHE A 63 -16.72 0.55 -11.19
N THR A 64 -15.77 -0.40 -11.08
CA THR A 64 -14.87 -0.72 -12.20
C THR A 64 -15.62 -1.35 -13.39
N VAL A 65 -16.90 -1.74 -13.22
CA VAL A 65 -17.86 -2.00 -14.30
C VAL A 65 -18.29 -0.63 -14.90
N PRO A 66 -18.15 -0.41 -16.22
CA PRO A 66 -18.11 0.93 -16.82
C PRO A 66 -19.41 1.72 -16.61
N VAL A 67 -19.41 2.63 -15.64
CA VAL A 67 -20.52 3.56 -15.45
C VAL A 67 -20.35 4.74 -16.40
N LYS A 68 -21.28 4.90 -17.35
CA LYS A 68 -21.35 5.98 -18.35
C LYS A 68 -21.65 7.39 -17.77
N SER A 69 -21.69 7.58 -16.45
CA SER A 69 -22.26 8.77 -15.81
C SER A 69 -21.20 9.78 -15.32
N ALA A 70 -21.34 11.04 -15.74
CA ALA A 70 -20.39 12.14 -15.51
C ALA A 70 -20.00 12.46 -14.04
N PRO A 71 -20.91 12.46 -13.03
CA PRO A 71 -20.52 12.77 -11.64
C PRO A 71 -19.70 11.65 -10.98
N MET A 72 -19.80 10.42 -11.48
CA MET A 72 -19.11 9.25 -10.92
C MET A 72 -17.62 9.23 -11.25
N LYS A 73 -17.19 9.92 -12.31
CA LYS A 73 -15.77 10.02 -12.71
C LYS A 73 -14.91 10.75 -11.68
N GLY A 74 -15.45 11.77 -11.00
CA GLY A 74 -14.72 12.55 -9.99
C GLY A 74 -14.35 11.72 -8.77
N ILE A 75 -15.33 11.00 -8.20
CA ILE A 75 -15.13 10.11 -7.04
C ILE A 75 -14.19 8.95 -7.42
N THR A 76 -14.36 8.39 -8.61
CA THR A 76 -13.48 7.33 -9.14
C THR A 76 -12.02 7.79 -9.25
N ASN A 77 -11.77 9.03 -9.68
CA ASN A 77 -10.40 9.57 -9.75
C ASN A 77 -9.81 9.86 -8.37
N LEU A 78 -10.62 10.31 -7.40
CA LEU A 78 -10.17 10.46 -6.01
C LEU A 78 -9.82 9.12 -5.38
N GLY A 79 -10.62 8.07 -5.62
CA GLY A 79 -10.31 6.70 -5.16
C GLY A 79 -9.02 6.16 -5.78
N LYS A 80 -8.78 6.41 -7.08
CA LYS A 80 -7.49 6.11 -7.73
C LYS A 80 -6.32 6.83 -7.09
N ALA A 81 -6.46 8.14 -6.82
CA ALA A 81 -5.39 8.92 -6.20
C ALA A 81 -5.06 8.40 -4.79
N PHE A 82 -6.08 8.07 -4.00
CA PHE A 82 -5.90 7.42 -2.70
C PHE A 82 -5.15 6.09 -2.82
N LEU A 83 -5.54 5.24 -3.78
CA LEU A 83 -4.83 3.98 -4.03
C LEU A 83 -3.37 4.17 -4.42
N LEU A 84 -3.07 5.13 -5.30
CA LEU A 84 -1.71 5.43 -5.72
C LEU A 84 -0.86 5.91 -4.54
N VAL A 85 -1.40 6.75 -3.66
CA VAL A 85 -0.70 7.23 -2.46
C VAL A 85 -0.48 6.08 -1.47
N SER A 86 -1.50 5.28 -1.17
CA SER A 86 -1.39 4.15 -0.23
C SER A 86 -0.43 3.07 -0.71
N PHE A 87 -0.49 2.71 -2.00
CA PHE A 87 0.49 1.79 -2.59
C PHE A 87 1.89 2.41 -2.63
N GLY A 88 2.00 3.70 -2.95
CA GLY A 88 3.26 4.43 -2.92
C GLY A 88 3.93 4.41 -1.55
N ALA A 89 3.18 4.63 -0.46
CA ALA A 89 3.68 4.55 0.90
C ALA A 89 4.17 3.13 1.26
N THR A 90 3.46 2.11 0.81
CA THR A 90 3.82 0.70 1.04
C THR A 90 5.07 0.28 0.26
N PHE A 91 5.20 0.68 -1.00
CA PHE A 91 6.42 0.45 -1.77
C PHE A 91 7.60 1.26 -1.20
N GLY A 92 7.36 2.51 -0.80
CA GLY A 92 8.36 3.40 -0.20
C GLY A 92 8.96 2.85 1.09
N SER A 93 8.16 2.22 1.96
CA SER A 93 8.66 1.63 3.22
C SER A 93 9.65 0.48 2.96
N THR A 94 9.42 -0.35 1.94
CA THR A 94 10.35 -1.42 1.57
C THR A 94 11.64 -0.88 0.95
N VAL A 95 11.56 0.18 0.13
CA VAL A 95 12.74 0.87 -0.40
C VAL A 95 13.53 1.50 0.73
N MET A 96 12.88 2.15 1.68
CA MET A 96 13.52 2.75 2.85
C MET A 96 14.26 1.71 3.70
N SER A 97 13.69 0.51 3.87
CA SER A 97 14.38 -0.60 4.55
C SER A 97 15.69 -0.98 3.83
N ARG A 98 15.68 -1.04 2.49
CA ARG A 98 16.88 -1.35 1.70
C ARG A 98 17.91 -0.22 1.73
N VAL A 99 17.46 1.03 1.66
CA VAL A 99 18.34 2.22 1.78
C VAL A 99 18.94 2.30 3.18
N SER A 100 18.18 1.98 4.22
CA SER A 100 18.66 1.94 5.61
C SER A 100 19.80 0.93 5.78
N LEU A 101 19.68 -0.26 5.18
CA LEU A 101 20.76 -1.25 5.18
C LEU A 101 22.01 -0.76 4.44
N LEU A 102 21.83 -0.09 3.30
CA LEU A 102 22.93 0.50 2.54
C LEU A 102 23.63 1.62 3.34
N LEU A 103 22.86 2.47 4.02
CA LEU A 103 23.39 3.50 4.92
C LEU A 103 24.21 2.88 6.06
N GLY A 104 23.73 1.80 6.68
CA GLY A 104 24.49 1.08 7.70
C GLY A 104 25.82 0.51 7.17
N ARG A 105 25.86 0.07 5.91
CA ARG A 105 27.11 -0.38 5.27
C ARG A 105 28.04 0.77 4.91
N LEU A 106 27.51 1.92 4.48
CA LEU A 106 28.31 3.12 4.21
C LEU A 106 28.91 3.70 5.49
N GLN A 107 28.16 3.71 6.60
CA GLN A 107 28.67 4.10 7.91
C GLN A 107 29.82 3.20 8.34
N PHE A 108 29.66 1.88 8.25
CA PHE A 108 30.74 0.94 8.55
C PHE A 108 32.01 1.20 7.70
N LEU A 109 31.86 1.38 6.39
CA LEU A 109 33.00 1.62 5.51
C LEU A 109 33.69 2.95 5.78
N LEU A 110 32.94 4.03 6.04
CA LEU A 110 33.50 5.37 6.20
C LEU A 110 34.01 5.67 7.61
N GLN A 111 33.35 5.13 8.64
CA GLN A 111 33.69 5.36 10.05
C GLN A 111 34.63 4.30 10.60
N ASP A 112 34.29 3.01 10.46
CA ASP A 112 35.07 1.93 11.08
C ASP A 112 36.29 1.53 10.26
N TRP A 113 36.13 1.42 8.94
CA TRP A 113 37.21 0.97 8.05
C TRP A 113 38.14 2.12 7.63
N LEU A 114 37.59 3.21 7.09
CA LEU A 114 38.38 4.32 6.54
C LEU A 114 38.75 5.39 7.58
N LYS A 115 38.00 5.50 8.69
CA LYS A 115 38.20 6.47 9.79
C LYS A 115 38.23 7.96 9.37
N ILE A 116 37.71 8.30 8.20
CA ILE A 116 37.74 9.69 7.67
C ILE A 116 36.57 10.52 8.20
N ALA A 117 35.42 9.89 8.43
CA ALA A 117 34.25 10.54 9.00
C ALA A 117 34.16 10.22 10.50
N LYS A 118 34.84 11.02 11.32
CA LYS A 118 34.68 10.96 12.78
C LYS A 118 33.56 11.92 13.18
N VAL A 119 32.36 11.37 13.39
CA VAL A 119 31.30 11.98 14.21
C VAL A 119 31.05 10.99 15.34
#